data_AF-A0A3D2IME2-F1
#
_entry.id   AF-A0A3D2IME2-F1
#
_cell.length_a   1.000
_cell.length_b   1.000
_cell.length_c   1.000
_cell.angle_alpha   90.00
_cell.angle_beta   90.00
_cell.angle_gamma   90.00
#
_symmetry.space_group_name_H-M   'P 1'
#
loop_
_entity.id
_entity.type
_entity.pdbx_description
1 polymer ?
#
loop_
_entity_poly.entity_id
_entity_poly.type
_entity_poly.pdbx_seq_one_letter_code
_entity_poly.pdbx_strand_id
1 'polypeptide(L)'
;MDEFQSELYNASVQLRPRFSELTSIVNAPTYTGLDSSSRSYPFSLIRAYQGSEINLTGELNKEIDAFDISSSSNSLDSSFVEQNKLFARFLVSKPDTISFSLKDGNGLQNKNPFQFIIEPIIDEHPIVELVEPSASFEMVQPKNLTLTYKATDDFNITRAQLKYELKKAYVDNP
;
A
#
# COMPACT_ATOMS: atom_id res chain seq x y z
N MET A 1 -1.09 -2.19 75.17
CA MET A 1 -1.89 -1.45 74.19
C MET A 1 -1.46 -2.01 72.85
N ASP A 2 -2.28 -2.85 72.25
CA ASP A 2 -1.95 -3.49 70.98
C ASP A 2 -2.29 -2.49 69.87
N GLU A 3 -1.26 -2.00 69.18
CA GLU A 3 -1.41 -1.10 68.05
C GLU A 3 -1.92 -1.90 66.85
N PHE A 4 -3.21 -1.77 66.56
CA PHE A 4 -3.80 -2.29 65.34
C PHE A 4 -3.37 -1.40 64.17
N GLN A 5 -2.53 -1.94 63.28
CA GLN A 5 -2.15 -1.28 62.04
C GLN A 5 -2.71 -2.07 60.85
N SER A 6 -3.32 -1.37 59.90
CA SER A 6 -3.77 -1.97 58.64
C SER A 6 -2.58 -2.24 57.71
N GLU A 7 -2.80 -3.07 56.70
CA GLU A 7 -1.83 -3.23 55.61
C GLU A 7 -1.53 -1.88 54.94
N LEU A 8 -0.25 -1.66 54.62
CA LEU A 8 0.20 -0.50 53.86
C LEU A 8 0.22 -0.88 52.37
N TYR A 9 -0.43 -0.06 51.55
CA TYR A 9 -0.44 -0.22 50.10
C TYR A 9 0.36 0.88 49.43
N ASN A 10 1.16 0.53 48.42
CA ASN A 10 1.88 1.47 47.58
C ASN A 10 1.13 1.67 46.26
N ALA A 11 0.92 2.94 45.89
CA ALA A 11 0.38 3.33 44.59
C ALA A 11 1.46 4.10 43.81
N SER A 12 1.61 3.79 42.51
CA SER A 12 2.48 4.53 41.60
C SER A 12 1.75 4.87 40.31
N VAL A 13 2.08 6.01 39.72
CA VAL A 13 1.51 6.46 38.45
C VAL A 13 2.53 6.16 37.35
N GLN A 14 2.07 5.51 36.27
CA GLN A 14 2.90 5.19 35.12
C GLN A 14 2.29 5.70 33.83
N LEU A 15 3.16 6.05 32.88
CA LEU A 15 2.75 6.33 31.52
C LEU A 15 2.31 5.05 30.82
N ARG A 16 1.24 5.16 30.03
CA ARG A 16 0.77 4.11 29.13
C ARG A 16 1.71 3.97 27.93
N PRO A 17 1.79 2.78 27.31
CA PRO A 17 2.48 2.60 26.04
C PRO A 17 1.95 3.54 24.97
N ARG A 18 2.85 4.12 24.19
CA ARG A 18 2.56 4.96 23.03
C ARG A 18 3.78 5.06 22.13
N PHE A 19 3.55 5.50 20.89
CA PHE A 19 4.64 5.98 20.04
C PHE A 19 5.12 7.35 20.54
N SER A 20 6.43 7.49 20.78
CA SER A 20 7.10 8.79 20.91
C SER A 20 7.32 9.41 19.53
N GLU A 21 7.67 8.58 18.55
CA GLU A 21 7.82 8.95 17.14
C GLU A 21 7.16 7.89 16.27
N LEU A 22 6.59 8.30 15.15
CA LEU A 22 6.03 7.38 14.16
C LEU A 22 6.21 7.98 12.77
N THR A 23 6.87 7.22 11.90
CA THR A 23 7.20 7.65 10.53
C THR A 23 6.74 6.60 9.55
N SER A 24 6.13 7.03 8.45
CA SER A 24 5.82 6.21 7.29
C SER A 24 6.71 6.57 6.12
N ILE A 25 7.16 5.56 5.38
CA ILE A 25 7.87 5.68 4.12
C ILE A 25 7.07 4.90 3.09
N VAL A 26 6.67 5.56 2.01
CA VAL A 26 5.93 4.97 0.89
C VAL A 26 6.89 4.76 -0.26
N ASN A 27 7.05 3.51 -0.67
CA ASN A 27 7.80 3.11 -1.85
C ASN A 27 6.80 2.77 -2.96
N ALA A 28 6.78 3.57 -4.02
CA ALA A 28 5.93 3.32 -5.18
C ALA A 28 6.41 2.08 -5.96
N PRO A 29 5.55 1.44 -6.77
CA PRO A 29 5.96 0.35 -7.64
C PRO A 29 7.09 0.81 -8.58
N THR A 30 8.06 -0.07 -8.84
CA THR A 30 9.26 0.27 -9.61
C THR A 30 8.96 0.77 -11.02
N TYR A 31 7.89 0.31 -11.64
CA TYR A 31 7.49 0.75 -12.99
C TYR A 31 7.07 2.23 -13.04
N THR A 32 6.65 2.81 -11.91
CA THR A 32 6.24 4.22 -11.86
C THR A 32 7.43 5.18 -11.93
N GLY A 33 8.63 4.72 -11.58
CA GLY A 33 9.83 5.56 -11.50
C GLY A 33 9.76 6.68 -10.46
N LEU A 34 8.78 6.66 -9.56
CA LEU A 34 8.59 7.68 -8.53
C LEU A 34 9.53 7.45 -7.33
N ASP A 35 10.05 8.54 -6.79
CA ASP A 35 10.84 8.52 -5.56
C ASP A 35 9.97 8.13 -4.35
N SER A 36 10.61 7.53 -3.34
CA SER A 36 9.96 7.26 -2.06
C SER A 36 9.55 8.55 -1.36
N SER A 37 8.41 8.54 -0.66
CA SER A 37 7.96 9.68 0.15
C SER A 37 7.87 9.33 1.63
N SER A 38 8.28 10.24 2.51
CA SER A 38 8.27 10.03 3.96
C SER A 38 7.38 11.02 4.69
N ARG A 39 6.68 10.57 5.74
CA ARG A 39 5.87 11.42 6.62
C ARG A 39 5.99 11.00 8.06
N SER A 40 6.22 11.96 8.95
CA SER A 40 6.12 11.76 10.40
C SER A 40 4.72 12.09 10.89
N TYR A 41 4.26 11.32 11.88
CA TYR A 41 2.99 11.54 12.56
C TYR A 41 2.94 12.96 13.17
N PRO A 42 1.79 13.65 13.16
CA PRO A 42 0.43 13.15 12.87
C PRO A 42 0.07 13.05 11.38
N PHE A 43 -0.51 11.91 11.01
CA PHE A 43 -1.22 11.73 9.74
C PHE A 43 -2.45 10.85 9.99
N SER A 44 -3.54 11.14 9.28
CA SER A 44 -4.78 10.35 9.30
C SER A 44 -5.00 9.57 8.00
N LEU A 45 -4.26 9.90 6.94
CA LEU A 45 -4.42 9.34 5.61
C LEU A 45 -3.05 9.22 4.91
N ILE A 46 -2.81 8.06 4.32
CA ILE A 46 -1.70 7.81 3.40
C ILE A 46 -2.30 7.41 2.06
N ARG A 47 -2.00 8.21 1.02
CA ARG A 47 -2.33 7.90 -0.37
C ARG A 47 -1.10 7.37 -1.09
N ALA A 48 -1.26 6.25 -1.79
CA ALA A 48 -0.18 5.61 -2.50
C ALA A 48 -0.74 4.79 -3.67
N TYR A 49 0.02 4.63 -4.74
CA TYR A 49 -0.39 3.80 -5.88
C TYR A 49 -0.61 2.35 -5.46
N GLN A 50 -1.60 1.69 -6.07
CA GLN A 50 -1.79 0.25 -5.89
C GLN A 50 -0.49 -0.50 -6.22
N GLY A 51 -0.11 -1.45 -5.37
CA GLY A 51 1.17 -2.15 -5.43
C GLY A 51 2.33 -1.46 -4.69
N SER A 52 2.13 -0.25 -4.15
CA SER A 52 3.12 0.39 -3.29
C SER A 52 3.34 -0.38 -1.99
N GLU A 53 4.52 -0.24 -1.42
CA GLU A 53 4.87 -0.73 -0.09
C GLU A 53 4.94 0.45 0.89
N ILE A 54 4.25 0.34 2.03
CA ILE A 54 4.36 1.31 3.13
C ILE A 54 5.18 0.67 4.24
N ASN A 55 6.35 1.24 4.52
CA ASN A 55 7.18 0.88 5.67
C ASN A 55 6.93 1.89 6.80
N LEU A 56 6.49 1.38 7.94
CA LEU A 56 6.22 2.14 9.14
C LEU A 56 7.31 1.85 10.18
N THR A 57 7.83 2.89 10.80
CA THR A 57 8.77 2.80 11.92
C THR A 57 8.27 3.67 13.06
N GLY A 58 8.07 3.06 14.23
CA GLY A 58 7.60 3.76 15.43
C GLY A 58 8.56 3.56 16.59
N GLU A 59 8.97 4.63 17.25
CA GLU A 59 9.68 4.54 18.53
C GLU A 59 8.68 4.50 19.67
N LEU A 60 8.84 3.56 20.60
CA LEU A 60 7.97 3.39 21.75
C LEU A 60 8.54 4.14 22.96
N ASN A 61 7.68 4.78 23.73
CA ASN A 61 8.09 5.51 24.93
C ASN A 61 8.52 4.61 26.10
N LYS A 62 8.29 3.30 25.99
CA LYS A 62 8.61 2.27 26.99
C LYS A 62 8.57 0.88 26.35
N GLU A 63 9.12 -0.10 27.07
CA GLU A 63 9.01 -1.51 26.71
C GLU A 63 7.57 -2.00 26.74
N ILE A 64 7.27 -2.92 25.83
CA ILE A 64 5.96 -3.56 25.67
C ILE A 64 6.11 -5.08 25.72
N ASP A 65 5.08 -5.75 26.24
CA ASP A 65 4.99 -7.21 26.31
C ASP A 65 4.23 -7.78 25.12
N ALA A 66 3.28 -7.01 24.59
CA ALA A 66 2.49 -7.42 23.43
C ALA A 66 2.13 -6.21 22.57
N PHE A 67 2.09 -6.44 21.26
CA PHE A 67 1.48 -5.53 20.30
C PHE A 67 0.57 -6.29 19.35
N ASP A 68 -0.41 -5.57 18.82
CA ASP A 68 -1.27 -6.04 17.73
C ASP A 68 -1.51 -4.87 16.76
N ILE A 69 -1.51 -5.18 15.46
CA ILE A 69 -1.81 -4.24 14.40
C ILE A 69 -3.07 -4.74 13.69
N SER A 70 -4.17 -4.02 13.87
CA SER A 70 -5.42 -4.35 13.20
C SER A 70 -5.46 -3.66 11.84
N SER A 71 -5.72 -4.46 10.80
CA SER A 71 -5.93 -4.04 9.42
C SER A 71 -7.31 -4.53 8.97
N SER A 72 -8.16 -3.61 8.53
CA SER A 72 -9.49 -3.94 8.00
C SER A 72 -9.47 -4.73 6.69
N SER A 73 -8.38 -4.63 5.91
CA SER A 73 -8.23 -5.29 4.60
C SER A 73 -7.21 -6.44 4.58
N ASN A 74 -6.59 -6.73 5.73
CA ASN A 74 -5.47 -7.68 5.86
C ASN A 74 -4.27 -7.33 4.95
N SER A 75 -3.92 -6.03 4.87
CA SER A 75 -2.80 -5.52 4.08
C SER A 75 -1.44 -5.62 4.77
N LEU A 76 -1.42 -6.01 6.05
CA LEU A 76 -0.20 -6.18 6.84
C LEU A 76 0.60 -7.37 6.30
N ASP A 77 1.79 -7.08 5.77
CA ASP A 77 2.71 -8.08 5.24
C ASP A 77 3.61 -8.64 6.35
N SER A 78 4.23 -7.74 7.12
CA SER A 78 5.08 -8.12 8.25
C SER A 78 5.10 -7.06 9.32
N SER A 79 5.33 -7.48 10.57
CA SER A 79 5.60 -6.57 11.68
C SER A 79 6.45 -7.23 12.74
N PHE A 80 7.29 -6.44 13.40
CA PHE A 80 8.10 -6.88 14.53
C PHE A 80 8.48 -5.69 15.41
N VAL A 81 8.96 -5.99 16.61
CA VAL A 81 9.47 -5.01 17.55
C VAL A 81 10.88 -5.40 17.96
N GLU A 82 11.80 -4.45 17.89
CA GLU A 82 13.19 -4.62 18.31
C GLU A 82 13.64 -3.36 19.05
N GLN A 83 14.19 -3.51 20.27
CA GLN A 83 14.75 -2.40 21.06
C GLN A 83 13.82 -1.16 21.16
N ASN A 84 12.55 -1.38 21.53
CA ASN A 84 11.51 -0.34 21.60
C ASN A 84 11.20 0.36 20.27
N LYS A 85 11.59 -0.23 19.13
CA LYS A 85 11.18 0.21 17.80
C LYS A 85 10.25 -0.81 17.18
N LEU A 86 9.08 -0.35 16.75
CA LEU A 86 8.12 -1.12 15.97
C LEU A 86 8.39 -0.88 14.49
N PHE A 87 8.46 -1.97 13.74
CA PHE A 87 8.53 -1.97 12.29
C PHE A 87 7.30 -2.69 11.76
N ALA A 88 6.64 -2.10 10.76
CA ALA A 88 5.53 -2.74 10.08
C ALA A 88 5.56 -2.41 8.60
N ARG A 89 5.16 -3.38 7.77
CA ARG A 89 5.08 -3.25 6.33
C ARG A 89 3.67 -3.55 5.86
N PHE A 90 3.14 -2.70 4.99
CA PHE A 90 1.82 -2.85 4.41
C PHE A 90 1.91 -2.83 2.89
N LEU A 91 1.17 -3.72 2.23
CA LEU A 91 1.00 -3.72 0.78
C LEU A 91 -0.27 -2.97 0.39
N VAL A 92 -0.12 -1.90 -0.38
CA VAL A 92 -1.24 -1.06 -0.80
C VAL A 92 -2.01 -1.77 -1.91
N SER A 93 -3.21 -2.27 -1.59
CA SER A 93 -4.05 -2.98 -2.57
C SER A 93 -5.49 -2.48 -2.58
N LYS A 94 -6.08 -2.32 -1.40
CA LYS A 94 -7.46 -1.88 -1.18
C LYS A 94 -7.48 -0.80 -0.11
N PRO A 95 -8.57 0.00 0.00
CA PRO A 95 -8.75 0.88 1.14
C PRO A 95 -8.62 0.11 2.44
N ASP A 96 -7.84 0.65 3.38
CA ASP A 96 -7.59 0.00 4.66
C ASP A 96 -7.57 1.00 5.82
N THR A 97 -7.98 0.55 6.99
CA THR A 97 -7.88 1.26 8.26
C THR A 97 -6.93 0.49 9.17
N ILE A 98 -5.85 1.16 9.57
CA ILE A 98 -4.82 0.61 10.44
C ILE A 98 -5.00 1.17 11.86
N SER A 99 -4.89 0.30 12.87
CA SER A 99 -4.85 0.71 14.28
C SER A 99 -3.91 -0.19 15.10
N PHE A 100 -3.46 0.32 16.24
CA PHE A 100 -2.45 -0.32 17.08
C PHE A 100 -2.99 -0.55 18.49
N SER A 101 -2.75 -1.76 18.99
CA SER A 101 -2.88 -2.11 20.40
C SER A 101 -1.50 -2.39 20.95
N LEU A 102 -1.11 -1.67 22.00
CA LEU A 102 0.20 -1.79 22.65
C LEU A 102 -0.04 -2.05 24.13
N LYS A 103 0.56 -3.10 24.68
CA LYS A 103 0.41 -3.49 26.09
C LYS A 103 1.78 -3.67 26.74
N ASP A 104 1.99 -3.06 27.91
CA ASP A 104 3.20 -3.29 28.72
C ASP A 104 3.07 -4.45 29.71
N GLY A 105 4.17 -4.81 30.36
CA GLY A 105 4.21 -5.86 31.37
C GLY A 105 3.46 -5.57 32.67
N ASN A 106 3.04 -4.32 32.89
CA ASN A 106 2.12 -3.97 33.98
C ASN A 106 0.64 -4.05 33.55
N GLY A 107 0.38 -4.48 32.31
CA GLY A 107 -0.95 -4.65 31.74
C GLY A 107 -1.60 -3.37 31.24
N LEU A 108 -0.89 -2.23 31.24
CA LEU A 108 -1.43 -0.98 30.72
C LEU A 108 -1.44 -1.01 29.19
N GLN A 109 -2.57 -0.60 28.62
CA GLN A 109 -2.74 -0.46 27.18
C GLN A 109 -2.70 1.00 26.74
N ASN A 110 -2.28 1.25 25.50
CA ASN A 110 -2.43 2.55 24.86
C ASN A 110 -3.90 3.01 24.89
N LYS A 111 -4.11 4.31 25.11
CA LYS A 111 -5.47 4.90 25.13
C LYS A 111 -5.89 5.46 23.76
N ASN A 112 -4.92 5.93 22.98
CA ASN A 112 -5.13 6.36 21.60
C ASN A 112 -4.78 5.17 20.68
N PRO A 113 -5.69 4.69 19.84
CA PRO A 113 -5.43 3.56 18.94
C PRO A 113 -4.44 3.86 17.81
N PHE A 114 -3.93 5.10 17.66
CA PHE A 114 -3.03 5.50 16.59
C PHE A 114 -3.54 5.08 15.20
N GLN A 115 -4.71 5.61 14.83
CA GLN A 115 -5.41 5.17 13.62
C GLN A 115 -5.09 6.04 12.41
N PHE A 116 -4.91 5.39 11.25
CA PHE A 116 -4.84 6.06 9.95
C PHE A 116 -5.43 5.19 8.84
N ILE A 117 -5.77 5.83 7.72
CA ILE A 117 -6.34 5.19 6.54
C ILE A 117 -5.26 5.08 5.46
N ILE A 118 -5.21 3.94 4.80
CA ILE A 118 -4.48 3.73 3.55
C ILE A 118 -5.50 3.81 2.42
N GLU A 119 -5.31 4.74 1.48
CA GLU A 119 -6.17 4.92 0.31
C GLU A 119 -5.37 4.65 -0.97
N PRO A 120 -5.68 3.57 -1.72
CA PRO A 120 -4.98 3.26 -2.95
C PRO A 120 -5.36 4.25 -4.06
N ILE A 121 -4.36 4.75 -4.77
CA ILE A 121 -4.51 5.41 -6.07
C ILE A 121 -4.50 4.30 -7.11
N ILE A 122 -5.62 4.15 -7.83
CA ILE A 122 -5.78 3.10 -8.84
C ILE A 122 -4.98 3.50 -10.08
N ASP A 123 -4.20 2.56 -10.58
CA ASP A 123 -3.43 2.68 -11.82
C ASP A 123 -4.36 2.59 -13.05
N GLU A 124 -4.15 3.43 -14.05
CA GLU A 124 -4.95 3.40 -15.27
C GLU A 124 -4.34 2.43 -16.29
N HIS A 125 -5.19 1.75 -17.06
CA HIS A 125 -4.70 0.87 -18.12
C HIS A 125 -4.32 1.68 -19.37
N PRO A 126 -3.28 1.25 -20.12
CA PRO A 126 -2.91 1.92 -21.36
C PRO A 126 -4.04 1.87 -22.37
N ILE A 127 -4.24 2.98 -23.08
CA ILE A 127 -5.24 3.12 -24.12
C ILE A 127 -4.54 3.10 -25.48
N VAL A 128 -5.04 2.27 -26.40
CA VAL A 128 -4.55 2.18 -27.78
C VAL A 128 -5.68 2.48 -28.75
N GLU A 129 -5.40 3.38 -29.68
CA GLU A 129 -6.30 3.81 -30.75
C GLU A 129 -5.64 3.52 -32.11
N LEU A 130 -6.36 2.84 -33.01
CA LEU A 130 -5.94 2.70 -34.40
C LEU A 130 -6.40 3.96 -35.15
N VAL A 131 -5.42 4.79 -35.54
CA VAL A 131 -5.66 6.04 -36.26
C VAL A 131 -5.87 5.77 -37.75
N GLU A 132 -5.03 4.91 -38.34
CA GLU A 132 -5.19 4.44 -39.72
C GLU A 132 -4.97 2.94 -39.80
N PRO A 133 -5.82 2.20 -40.54
CA PRO A 133 -7.00 2.68 -41.26
C PRO A 133 -8.13 3.09 -40.30
N SER A 134 -8.76 4.23 -40.58
CA SER A 134 -9.87 4.76 -39.77
C SER A 134 -11.19 3.99 -39.95
N ALA A 135 -11.29 3.14 -40.97
CA ALA A 135 -12.44 2.27 -41.23
C ALA A 135 -12.01 1.00 -41.96
N SER A 136 -12.92 0.03 -42.05
CA SER A 136 -12.77 -1.10 -42.96
C SER A 136 -12.58 -0.61 -44.40
N PHE A 137 -11.65 -1.21 -45.13
CA PHE A 137 -11.36 -0.87 -46.51
C PHE A 137 -11.10 -2.14 -47.32
N GLU A 138 -11.27 -2.03 -48.64
CA GLU A 138 -10.89 -3.07 -49.59
C GLU A 138 -9.72 -2.58 -50.43
N MET A 139 -8.77 -3.46 -50.69
CA MET A 139 -7.61 -3.14 -51.51
C MET A 139 -7.37 -4.27 -52.50
N VAL A 140 -7.17 -3.92 -53.77
CA VAL A 140 -6.83 -4.87 -54.83
C VAL A 140 -5.33 -5.15 -54.77
N GLN A 141 -4.95 -6.41 -54.54
CA GLN A 141 -3.56 -6.85 -54.44
C GLN A 141 -2.72 -6.04 -53.43
N PRO A 142 -3.12 -5.98 -52.15
CA PRO A 142 -2.37 -5.24 -51.14
C PRO A 142 -0.97 -5.84 -50.99
N LYS A 143 0.06 -5.01 -51.18
CA LYS A 143 1.46 -5.41 -50.94
C LYS A 143 1.97 -4.96 -49.58
N ASN A 144 1.60 -3.75 -49.17
CA ASN A 144 1.96 -3.16 -47.88
C ASN A 144 0.70 -2.53 -47.26
N LEU A 145 0.44 -2.83 -45.99
CA LEU A 145 -0.59 -2.19 -45.19
C LEU A 145 0.06 -1.34 -44.10
N THR A 146 -0.07 -0.03 -44.22
CA THR A 146 0.41 0.90 -43.19
C THR A 146 -0.63 1.01 -42.09
N LEU A 147 -0.22 0.76 -40.84
CA LEU A 147 -1.04 0.98 -39.66
C LEU A 147 -0.46 2.14 -38.86
N THR A 148 -1.29 3.13 -38.59
CA THR A 148 -0.96 4.23 -37.68
C THR A 148 -1.76 4.03 -36.41
N TYR A 149 -1.09 4.01 -35.26
CA TYR A 149 -1.75 3.89 -33.98
C TYR A 149 -1.23 4.97 -33.03
N LYS A 150 -2.07 5.33 -32.06
CA LYS A 150 -1.71 6.15 -30.91
C LYS A 150 -1.88 5.29 -29.67
N ALA A 151 -0.91 5.34 -28.77
CA ALA A 151 -1.01 4.67 -27.49
C ALA A 151 -0.61 5.66 -26.39
N THR A 152 -1.39 5.69 -25.30
CA THR A 152 -1.19 6.59 -24.17
C THR A 152 -1.28 5.80 -22.87
N ASP A 153 -0.44 6.16 -21.91
CA ASP A 153 -0.32 5.56 -20.59
C ASP A 153 0.17 6.64 -19.61
N ASP A 154 -0.09 6.48 -18.32
CA ASP A 154 0.32 7.41 -17.27
C ASP A 154 1.77 7.18 -16.77
N PHE A 155 2.35 5.99 -17.01
CA PHE A 155 3.73 5.64 -16.61
C PHE A 155 4.66 5.25 -17.77
N ASN A 156 4.30 5.61 -19.00
CA ASN A 156 4.96 5.31 -20.27
C ASN A 156 4.76 3.90 -20.82
N ILE A 157 4.82 3.80 -22.15
CA ILE A 157 4.68 2.56 -22.89
C ILE A 157 6.07 2.00 -23.23
N THR A 158 6.34 0.78 -22.77
CA THR A 158 7.61 0.09 -23.02
C THR A 158 7.56 -0.86 -24.22
N ARG A 159 6.38 -1.39 -24.56
CA ARG A 159 6.19 -2.33 -25.67
C ARG A 159 4.80 -2.20 -26.28
N ALA A 160 4.75 -2.20 -27.61
CA ALA A 160 3.52 -2.38 -28.39
C ALA A 160 3.68 -3.58 -29.32
N GLN A 161 2.62 -4.38 -29.49
CA GLN A 161 2.62 -5.53 -30.41
C GLN A 161 1.30 -5.63 -31.15
N LEU A 162 1.36 -5.69 -32.48
CA LEU A 162 0.21 -6.01 -33.31
C LEU A 162 -0.06 -7.52 -33.26
N LYS A 163 -1.27 -7.89 -32.83
CA LYS A 163 -1.81 -9.24 -33.00
C LYS A 163 -2.81 -9.20 -34.14
N TYR A 164 -2.62 -10.04 -35.16
CA TYR A 164 -3.48 -10.10 -36.34
C TYR A 164 -3.81 -11.54 -36.71
N GLU A 165 -4.92 -11.70 -37.42
CA GLU A 165 -5.38 -12.98 -37.98
C GLU A 165 -5.59 -12.80 -39.49
N LEU A 166 -5.11 -13.75 -40.29
CA LEU A 166 -5.36 -13.78 -41.72
C LEU A 166 -6.39 -14.85 -42.04
N LYS A 167 -7.57 -14.43 -42.51
CA LYS A 167 -8.61 -15.33 -42.98
C LYS A 167 -8.58 -15.37 -44.50
N LYS A 168 -8.39 -16.57 -45.05
CA LYS A 168 -8.60 -16.81 -46.48
C LYS A 168 -10.10 -16.88 -46.70
N ALA A 169 -10.62 -16.12 -47.67
CA ALA A 169 -11.99 -16.33 -48.11
C ALA A 169 -12.12 -17.79 -48.60
N TYR A 170 -13.23 -18.44 -48.23
CA TYR A 170 -13.56 -19.80 -48.63
C TYR A 170 -13.37 -19.94 -50.16
N VAL A 171 -12.57 -20.92 -50.59
CA VAL A 171 -12.45 -21.29 -52.01
C VAL A 171 -13.18 -22.61 -52.16
N ASP A 172 -14.24 -22.64 -52.98
CA ASP A 172 -15.05 -23.84 -53.21
C ASP A 172 -14.36 -24.90 -54.09
N ASN A 173 -13.10 -24.71 -54.51
CA ASN A 173 -12.29 -25.81 -55.06
C ASN A 173 -10.78 -25.50 -55.10
N PRO A 174 -9.92 -26.47 -54.70
CA PRO A 174 -8.45 -26.37 -54.74
C PRO A 174 -7.84 -26.49 -56.14
#